data_AF-A0A7C2K9X3-F1
#
_entry.id   AF-A0A7C2K9X3-F1
#
_cell.length_a   1.000
_cell.length_b   1.000
_cell.length_c   1.000
_cell.angle_alpha   90.00
_cell.angle_beta   90.00
_cell.angle_gamma   90.00
#
_symmetry.space_group_name_H-M   'P 1'
#
loop_
_entity.id
_entity.type
_entity.pdbx_description
1 polymer ?
#
loop_
_entity_poly.entity_id
_entity_poly.type
_entity_poly.pdbx_seq_one_letter_code
_entity_poly.pdbx_strand_id
1 'polypeptide(L)'
;MREGRRVELDTFGAVRKTADFDYVMRQLADRRGYVTFRQAMDLVRSYTRQDPTRPEKPFAKELRQDVCEFMRLPVPAWDSVRFYTAIDTPLDRFHHTDGWIEYVDPRSGERAFVTMDVTLDPAKIHEWISATQAQEEYFGANIVVMNPADQGDDYFDRQVREYAQLVASRLSARMQESGLRRPIPFPSAGRRVVDIPAAGKTKNRPSR
;
A
#
# COMPACT_ATOMS: atom_id res chain seq x y z
N MET A 1 -23.51 -5.09 -14.80
CA MET A 1 -22.15 -4.74 -14.32
C MET A 1 -21.31 -6.01 -14.42
N ARG A 2 -20.12 -5.99 -15.02
CA ARG A 2 -19.28 -7.20 -15.14
C ARG A 2 -18.79 -7.59 -13.74
N GLU A 3 -18.88 -8.87 -13.39
CA GLU A 3 -18.64 -9.40 -12.03
C GLU A 3 -17.27 -9.02 -11.46
N GLY A 4 -16.21 -9.04 -12.27
CA GLY A 4 -14.86 -8.62 -11.86
C GLY A 4 -14.76 -7.19 -11.34
N ARG A 5 -15.45 -6.24 -12.01
CA ARG A 5 -15.42 -4.82 -11.61
C ARG A 5 -16.05 -4.57 -10.24
N ARG A 6 -17.03 -5.39 -9.85
CA ARG A 6 -17.63 -5.29 -8.51
C ARG A 6 -16.62 -5.72 -7.44
N VAL A 7 -15.90 -6.81 -7.69
CA VAL A 7 -14.86 -7.29 -6.78
C VAL A 7 -13.74 -6.27 -6.64
N GLU A 8 -13.26 -5.67 -7.72
CA GLU A 8 -12.23 -4.61 -7.66
C GLU A 8 -12.67 -3.43 -6.78
N LEU A 9 -13.90 -2.92 -6.96
CA LEU A 9 -14.44 -1.81 -6.15
C LEU A 9 -14.63 -2.19 -4.68
N ASP A 10 -15.04 -3.44 -4.41
CA ASP A 10 -15.21 -3.94 -3.06
C ASP A 10 -13.86 -4.08 -2.35
N THR A 11 -12.83 -4.56 -3.06
CA THR A 11 -11.48 -4.79 -2.55
C THR A 11 -10.66 -3.50 -2.41
N PHE A 12 -10.64 -2.63 -3.42
CA PHE A 12 -9.75 -1.45 -3.49
C PHE A 12 -10.47 -0.13 -3.18
N GLY A 13 -11.79 -0.07 -3.35
CA GLY A 13 -12.52 1.19 -3.38
C GLY A 13 -12.24 1.98 -4.68
N ALA A 14 -12.76 3.20 -4.75
CA ALA A 14 -12.65 4.05 -5.94
C ALA A 14 -12.13 5.45 -5.60
N VAL A 15 -11.46 6.07 -6.58
CA VAL A 15 -11.05 7.48 -6.52
C VAL A 15 -12.27 8.40 -6.59
N ARG A 16 -12.20 9.54 -5.89
CA ARG A 16 -13.27 10.53 -5.89
C ARG A 16 -13.21 11.38 -7.17
N LYS A 17 -14.16 11.16 -8.08
CA LYS A 17 -14.36 12.03 -9.25
C LYS A 17 -15.13 13.28 -8.85
N THR A 18 -14.41 14.39 -8.69
CA THR A 18 -14.98 15.74 -8.41
C THR A 18 -15.00 16.58 -9.69
N ALA A 19 -15.70 17.72 -9.67
CA ALA A 19 -15.65 18.68 -10.78
C ALA A 19 -14.21 19.16 -11.06
N ASP A 20 -13.40 19.32 -10.01
CA ASP A 20 -11.98 19.68 -10.14
C ASP A 20 -11.18 18.57 -10.81
N PHE A 21 -11.44 17.29 -10.48
CA PHE A 21 -10.84 16.15 -11.16
C PHE A 21 -11.13 16.20 -12.67
N ASP A 22 -12.40 16.40 -13.05
CA ASP A 22 -12.81 16.48 -14.46
C ASP A 22 -12.22 17.70 -15.18
N TYR A 23 -12.02 18.81 -14.46
CA TYR A 23 -11.33 19.98 -14.99
C TYR A 23 -9.86 19.68 -15.28
N VAL A 24 -9.11 19.17 -14.30
CA VAL A 24 -7.68 18.84 -14.48
C VAL A 24 -7.50 17.77 -15.55
N MET A 25 -8.38 16.76 -15.59
CA MET A 25 -8.40 15.74 -16.65
C MET A 25 -8.49 16.36 -18.05
N ARG A 26 -9.35 17.35 -18.25
CA ARG A 26 -9.49 18.03 -19.55
C ARG A 26 -8.27 18.85 -19.95
N GLN A 27 -7.48 19.32 -18.98
CA GLN A 27 -6.25 20.07 -19.25
C GLN A 27 -5.07 19.15 -19.59
N LEU A 28 -5.01 17.98 -18.94
CA LEU A 28 -3.90 17.04 -19.10
C LEU A 28 -4.10 16.08 -20.27
N ALA A 29 -5.34 15.69 -20.54
CA ALA A 29 -5.62 14.64 -21.51
C ALA A 29 -5.47 15.11 -22.95
N ASP A 30 -4.99 14.22 -23.81
CA ASP A 30 -5.00 14.44 -25.25
C ASP A 30 -6.43 14.32 -25.83
N ARG A 31 -6.56 14.45 -27.16
CA ARG A 31 -7.86 14.34 -27.86
C ARG A 31 -8.54 12.97 -27.68
N ARG A 32 -7.82 11.94 -27.25
CA ARG A 32 -8.31 10.57 -27.00
C ARG A 32 -8.62 10.35 -25.53
N GLY A 33 -8.38 11.33 -24.66
CA GLY A 33 -8.54 11.21 -23.22
C GLY A 33 -7.32 10.59 -22.52
N TYR A 34 -6.23 10.34 -23.24
CA TYR A 34 -5.02 9.72 -22.70
C TYR A 34 -4.19 10.71 -21.89
N VAL A 35 -3.64 10.24 -20.77
CA VAL A 35 -2.65 10.97 -19.94
C VAL A 35 -1.45 10.06 -19.70
N THR A 36 -0.26 10.65 -19.58
CA THR A 36 0.96 9.86 -19.30
C THR A 36 0.88 9.18 -17.93
N PHE A 37 1.64 8.10 -17.75
CA PHE A 37 1.65 7.32 -16.50
C PHE A 37 1.92 8.21 -15.26
N ARG A 38 2.92 9.09 -15.35
CA ARG A 38 3.28 10.01 -14.27
C ARG A 38 2.15 10.99 -13.94
N GLN A 39 1.52 11.58 -14.97
CA GLN A 39 0.37 12.47 -14.78
C GLN A 39 -0.81 11.74 -14.14
N ALA A 40 -1.07 10.50 -14.56
CA ALA A 40 -2.13 9.66 -14.01
C ALA A 40 -1.88 9.33 -12.52
N MET A 41 -0.66 8.98 -12.16
CA MET A 41 -0.27 8.79 -10.75
C MET A 41 -0.47 10.06 -9.91
N ASP A 42 0.00 11.21 -10.41
CA ASP A 42 -0.11 12.48 -9.68
C ASP A 42 -1.57 12.89 -9.49
N LEU A 43 -2.42 12.68 -10.50
CA LEU A 43 -3.87 12.83 -10.39
C LEU A 43 -4.45 11.96 -9.27
N VAL A 44 -4.14 10.67 -9.23
CA VAL A 44 -4.67 9.78 -8.20
C VAL A 44 -4.18 10.19 -6.80
N ARG A 45 -2.92 10.60 -6.65
CA ARG A 45 -2.40 11.13 -5.37
C ARG A 45 -3.19 12.36 -4.90
N SER A 46 -3.53 13.27 -5.82
CA SER A 46 -4.24 14.52 -5.51
C SER A 46 -5.73 14.32 -5.21
N TYR A 47 -6.35 13.29 -5.77
CA TYR A 47 -7.80 13.07 -5.68
C TYR A 47 -8.19 11.78 -4.95
N THR A 48 -7.25 11.15 -4.24
CA THR A 48 -7.54 10.00 -3.41
C THR A 48 -8.60 10.37 -2.36
N ARG A 49 -9.61 9.51 -2.20
CA ARG A 49 -10.75 9.79 -1.32
C ARG A 49 -10.40 9.64 0.16
N GLN A 50 -9.51 8.70 0.46
CA GLN A 50 -9.17 8.27 1.80
C GLN A 50 -7.71 8.61 2.10
N ASP A 51 -7.38 8.72 3.39
CA ASP A 51 -5.99 8.83 3.82
C ASP A 51 -5.21 7.58 3.37
N PRO A 52 -4.22 7.70 2.47
CA PRO A 52 -3.50 6.56 1.94
C PRO A 52 -2.62 5.87 2.99
N THR A 53 -2.36 6.51 4.13
CA THR A 53 -1.69 5.88 5.29
C THR A 53 -2.66 5.07 6.16
N ARG A 54 -3.97 5.21 5.94
CA ARG A 54 -5.03 4.55 6.72
C ARG A 54 -6.19 4.12 5.80
N PRO A 55 -5.94 3.20 4.84
CA PRO A 55 -6.99 2.74 3.95
C PRO A 55 -8.11 2.05 4.75
N GLU A 56 -9.36 2.29 4.36
CA GLU A 56 -10.53 1.77 5.09
C GLU A 56 -10.91 0.36 4.64
N LYS A 57 -10.53 -0.02 3.42
CA LYS A 57 -10.84 -1.33 2.85
C LYS A 57 -10.01 -2.43 3.53
N PRO A 58 -10.60 -3.55 3.96
CA PRO A 58 -9.90 -4.62 4.68
C PRO A 58 -8.63 -5.10 3.96
N PHE A 59 -8.77 -5.47 2.68
CA PHE A 59 -7.64 -5.88 1.84
C PHE A 59 -6.51 -4.85 1.81
N ALA A 60 -6.82 -3.59 1.49
CA ALA A 60 -5.83 -2.53 1.39
C ALA A 60 -5.13 -2.25 2.74
N LYS A 61 -5.89 -2.36 3.83
CA LYS A 61 -5.39 -2.19 5.20
C LYS A 61 -4.44 -3.31 5.59
N GLU A 62 -4.85 -4.56 5.44
CA GLU A 62 -4.05 -5.73 5.77
C GLU A 62 -2.78 -5.80 4.91
N LEU A 63 -2.93 -5.60 3.59
CA LEU A 63 -1.79 -5.56 2.67
C LEU A 63 -0.76 -4.51 3.11
N ARG A 64 -1.19 -3.29 3.42
CA ARG A 64 -0.27 -2.24 3.88
C ARG A 64 0.41 -2.62 5.19
N GLN A 65 -0.33 -3.18 6.15
CA GLN A 65 0.21 -3.60 7.45
C GLN A 65 1.28 -4.69 7.26
N ASP A 66 0.96 -5.74 6.51
CA ASP A 66 1.89 -6.82 6.22
C ASP A 66 3.13 -6.32 5.47
N VAL A 67 2.98 -5.39 4.50
CA VAL A 67 4.14 -4.78 3.84
C VAL A 67 5.04 -4.06 4.84
N CYS A 68 4.48 -3.30 5.78
CA CYS A 68 5.25 -2.62 6.82
C CYS A 68 5.99 -3.62 7.73
N GLU A 69 5.35 -4.73 8.09
CA GLU A 69 5.94 -5.82 8.87
C GLU A 69 7.09 -6.49 8.12
N PHE A 70 6.90 -6.87 6.86
CA PHE A 70 7.92 -7.51 6.04
C PHE A 70 9.11 -6.60 5.75
N MET A 71 8.88 -5.30 5.58
CA MET A 71 9.94 -4.30 5.49
C MET A 71 10.64 -4.04 6.84
N ARG A 72 10.11 -4.60 7.94
CA ARG A 72 10.58 -4.42 9.31
C ARG A 72 10.59 -2.94 9.73
N LEU A 73 9.57 -2.19 9.30
CA LEU A 73 9.44 -0.80 9.68
C LEU A 73 8.96 -0.69 11.13
N PRO A 74 9.56 0.19 11.95
CA PRO A 74 9.02 0.47 13.27
C PRO A 74 7.63 1.14 13.13
N VAL A 75 6.71 0.89 14.06
CA VAL A 75 5.33 1.42 14.00
C VAL A 75 5.25 2.92 13.68
N PRO A 76 6.08 3.82 14.27
CA PRO A 76 6.06 5.23 13.91
C PRO A 76 6.43 5.55 12.45
N ALA A 77 7.10 4.63 11.75
CA ALA A 77 7.47 4.78 10.35
C ALA A 77 6.43 4.17 9.38
N TRP A 78 5.36 3.55 9.87
CA TRP A 78 4.34 2.96 9.00
C TRP A 78 3.65 4.02 8.14
N ASP A 79 3.53 5.26 8.60
CA ASP A 79 2.97 6.39 7.84
C ASP A 79 3.82 6.78 6.61
N SER A 80 5.04 6.25 6.52
CA SER A 80 5.88 6.35 5.31
C SER A 80 5.41 5.41 4.20
N VAL A 81 4.58 4.40 4.50
CA VAL A 81 3.98 3.49 3.53
C VAL A 81 2.54 3.90 3.27
N ARG A 82 2.19 4.02 2.00
CA ARG A 82 0.90 4.50 1.50
C ARG A 82 0.31 3.51 0.52
N PHE A 83 -1.00 3.34 0.57
CA PHE A 83 -1.77 2.59 -0.41
C PHE A 83 -2.65 3.55 -1.20
N TYR A 84 -2.65 3.39 -2.52
CA TYR A 84 -3.54 4.13 -3.41
C TYR A 84 -4.32 3.15 -4.29
N THR A 85 -5.63 3.38 -4.40
CA THR A 85 -6.47 2.76 -5.44
C THR A 85 -6.46 3.65 -6.67
N ALA A 86 -6.38 3.04 -7.83
CA ALA A 86 -6.48 3.70 -9.11
C ALA A 86 -7.70 3.23 -9.92
N ILE A 87 -8.57 2.42 -9.31
CA ILE A 87 -9.83 1.98 -9.93
C ILE A 87 -10.62 3.18 -10.43
N ASP A 88 -11.12 3.05 -11.66
CA ASP A 88 -11.93 4.05 -12.34
C ASP A 88 -11.16 5.32 -12.75
N THR A 89 -9.84 5.28 -12.77
CA THR A 89 -8.99 6.42 -13.16
C THR A 89 -8.35 6.20 -14.54
N PRO A 90 -7.68 7.21 -15.12
CA PRO A 90 -6.88 6.99 -16.32
C PRO A 90 -5.70 6.02 -16.10
N LEU A 91 -5.23 5.87 -14.86
CA LEU A 91 -4.16 4.94 -14.52
C LEU A 91 -4.63 3.49 -14.70
N ASP A 92 -5.84 3.17 -14.22
CA ASP A 92 -6.53 1.90 -14.51
C ASP A 92 -6.82 1.78 -16.02
N ARG A 93 -7.52 2.76 -16.61
CA ARG A 93 -8.02 2.67 -17.98
C ARG A 93 -6.94 2.53 -19.06
N PHE A 94 -5.84 3.27 -18.95
CA PHE A 94 -4.82 3.36 -20.01
C PHE A 94 -3.51 2.68 -19.64
N HIS A 95 -3.28 2.45 -18.35
CA HIS A 95 -2.03 1.86 -17.86
C HIS A 95 -2.30 0.58 -17.07
N HIS A 96 -3.52 0.03 -17.04
CA HIS A 96 -3.80 -1.29 -16.46
C HIS A 96 -3.21 -1.46 -15.05
N THR A 97 -3.44 -0.46 -14.20
CA THR A 97 -2.98 -0.45 -12.81
C THR A 97 -4.18 -0.18 -11.93
N ASP A 98 -4.53 -1.13 -11.07
CA ASP A 98 -5.65 -1.05 -10.13
C ASP A 98 -5.32 -0.28 -8.86
N GLY A 99 -4.04 -0.25 -8.51
CA GLY A 99 -3.55 0.44 -7.32
C GLY A 99 -2.04 0.34 -7.19
N TRP A 100 -1.49 0.88 -6.11
CA TRP A 100 -0.07 0.71 -5.79
C TRP A 100 0.20 0.92 -4.30
N ILE A 101 1.32 0.35 -3.86
CA ILE A 101 1.95 0.68 -2.58
C ILE A 101 3.13 1.60 -2.84
N GLU A 102 3.25 2.66 -2.05
CA GLU A 102 4.33 3.65 -2.12
C GLU A 102 5.03 3.77 -0.76
N TYR A 103 6.35 3.73 -0.75
CA TYR A 103 7.17 4.21 0.35
C TYR A 103 7.64 5.63 0.06
N VAL A 104 7.54 6.51 1.04
CA VAL A 104 8.07 7.88 0.99
C VAL A 104 9.04 8.10 2.14
N ASP A 105 10.28 8.43 1.81
CA ASP A 105 11.30 8.72 2.82
C ASP A 105 10.90 9.98 3.59
N PRO A 106 10.70 9.91 4.92
CA PRO A 106 10.31 11.07 5.71
C PRO A 106 11.37 12.17 5.78
N ARG A 107 12.62 11.89 5.37
CA ARG A 107 13.73 12.84 5.39
C ARG A 107 13.90 13.57 4.06
N SER A 108 13.90 12.84 2.95
CA SER A 108 14.15 13.40 1.62
C SER A 108 12.86 13.69 0.84
N GLY A 109 11.74 13.04 1.18
CA GLY A 109 10.51 13.08 0.40
C GLY A 109 10.56 12.26 -0.90
N GLU A 110 11.67 11.58 -1.16
CA GLU A 110 11.83 10.66 -2.30
C GLU A 110 10.93 9.45 -2.13
N ARG A 111 10.53 8.86 -3.27
CA ARG A 111 9.48 7.85 -3.33
C ARG A 111 9.93 6.62 -4.07
N ALA A 112 9.57 5.45 -3.55
CA ALA A 112 9.59 4.19 -4.25
C ALA A 112 8.17 3.63 -4.29
N PHE A 113 7.77 2.98 -5.37
CA PHE A 113 6.44 2.40 -5.47
C PHE A 113 6.44 1.08 -6.24
N VAL A 114 5.41 0.28 -5.99
CA VAL A 114 5.12 -0.99 -6.67
C VAL A 114 3.66 -0.94 -7.10
N THR A 115 3.41 -0.95 -8.41
CA THR A 115 2.04 -0.98 -8.95
C THR A 115 1.42 -2.36 -8.78
N MET A 116 0.10 -2.40 -8.80
CA MET A 116 -0.68 -3.60 -8.59
C MET A 116 -1.73 -3.73 -9.68
N ASP A 117 -1.89 -4.94 -10.18
CA ASP A 117 -2.97 -5.33 -11.07
C ASP A 117 -3.64 -6.58 -10.48
N VAL A 118 -4.96 -6.54 -10.36
CA VAL A 118 -5.77 -7.56 -9.71
C VAL A 118 -6.53 -8.29 -10.78
N THR A 119 -6.41 -9.61 -10.75
CA THR A 119 -7.20 -10.44 -11.66
C THR A 119 -7.93 -11.55 -10.95
N LEU A 120 -9.16 -11.79 -11.37
CA LEU A 120 -9.92 -12.99 -11.03
C LEU A 120 -9.59 -14.16 -11.95
N ASP A 121 -8.82 -13.93 -13.02
CA ASP A 121 -8.53 -14.93 -14.04
C ASP A 121 -7.16 -15.59 -13.77
N PRO A 122 -7.13 -16.85 -13.29
CA PRO A 122 -5.87 -17.54 -13.04
C PRO A 122 -5.04 -17.76 -14.31
N ALA A 123 -5.66 -17.75 -15.50
CA ALA A 123 -4.94 -17.94 -16.76
C ALA A 123 -4.06 -16.73 -17.11
N LYS A 124 -4.48 -15.52 -16.71
CA LYS A 124 -3.66 -14.30 -16.90
C LYS A 124 -2.36 -14.32 -16.11
N ILE A 125 -2.30 -15.08 -15.01
CA ILE A 125 -1.07 -15.24 -14.22
C ILE A 125 0.05 -15.86 -15.05
N HIS A 126 -0.26 -16.93 -15.79
CA HIS A 126 0.75 -17.66 -16.58
C HIS A 126 1.32 -16.80 -17.72
N GLU A 127 0.46 -15.99 -18.34
CA GLU A 127 0.86 -15.02 -19.35
C GLU A 127 1.76 -13.92 -18.77
N TRP A 128 1.41 -13.42 -17.57
CA TRP A 128 2.17 -12.35 -16.92
C TRP A 128 3.53 -12.79 -16.38
N ILE A 129 3.62 -13.97 -15.77
CA ILE A 129 4.92 -14.53 -15.32
C ILE A 129 5.89 -14.62 -16.50
N SER A 130 5.37 -14.92 -17.70
CA SER A 130 6.14 -14.99 -18.93
C SER A 130 6.51 -13.61 -19.49
N ALA A 131 5.63 -12.61 -19.33
CA ALA A 131 5.83 -11.24 -19.83
C ALA A 131 6.66 -10.33 -18.91
N THR A 132 6.69 -10.60 -17.60
CA THR A 132 7.39 -9.76 -16.60
C THR A 132 8.93 -9.75 -16.80
N GLN A 133 9.47 -10.68 -17.60
CA GLN A 133 10.89 -10.66 -18.00
C GLN A 133 11.22 -9.60 -19.09
N ALA A 134 10.22 -8.97 -19.70
CA ALA A 134 10.42 -8.14 -20.90
C ALA A 134 10.22 -6.62 -20.71
N GLN A 135 9.80 -6.14 -19.53
CA GLN A 135 9.53 -4.71 -19.30
C GLN A 135 10.28 -4.20 -18.05
N GLU A 136 11.54 -3.79 -18.24
CA GLU A 136 12.39 -3.18 -17.20
C GLU A 136 11.82 -1.89 -16.59
N GLU A 137 10.78 -1.30 -17.17
CA GLU A 137 10.14 -0.07 -16.67
C GLU A 137 8.86 -0.35 -15.86
N TYR A 138 8.31 -1.58 -15.94
CA TYR A 138 7.01 -1.94 -15.35
C TYR A 138 7.19 -2.78 -14.08
N PHE A 139 7.32 -2.10 -12.94
CA PHE A 139 7.51 -2.74 -11.63
C PHE A 139 6.15 -3.07 -10.97
N GLY A 140 5.32 -3.85 -11.67
CA GLY A 140 3.99 -4.24 -11.24
C GLY A 140 3.98 -5.60 -10.54
N ALA A 141 3.49 -5.67 -9.31
CA ALA A 141 3.20 -6.93 -8.64
C ALA A 141 1.76 -7.34 -8.97
N ASN A 142 1.59 -8.50 -9.58
CA ASN A 142 0.26 -8.98 -9.94
C ASN A 142 -0.32 -9.82 -8.80
N ILE A 143 -1.58 -9.57 -8.45
CA ILE A 143 -2.29 -10.34 -7.43
C ILE A 143 -3.49 -11.04 -8.04
N VAL A 144 -3.73 -12.27 -7.58
CA VAL A 144 -5.00 -12.96 -7.82
C VAL A 144 -5.79 -12.94 -6.54
N VAL A 145 -6.85 -12.15 -6.56
CA VAL A 145 -7.82 -12.13 -5.46
C VAL A 145 -8.92 -13.08 -5.86
N MET A 146 -8.81 -14.36 -5.50
CA MET A 146 -9.97 -15.26 -5.65
C MET A 146 -11.08 -14.77 -4.73
N ASN A 147 -12.34 -14.89 -5.17
CA ASN A 147 -13.49 -14.47 -4.37
C ASN A 147 -13.45 -15.17 -3.00
N PRO A 148 -13.39 -14.42 -1.88
CA PRO A 148 -13.27 -15.01 -0.53
C PRO A 148 -14.41 -16.00 -0.22
N ALA A 149 -15.58 -15.78 -0.81
CA ALA A 149 -16.74 -16.65 -0.66
C ALA A 149 -16.51 -18.09 -1.17
N ASP A 150 -15.52 -18.29 -2.06
CA ASP A 150 -15.28 -19.58 -2.72
C ASP A 150 -14.24 -20.45 -2.00
N GLN A 151 -13.37 -19.87 -1.14
CA GLN A 151 -12.20 -20.59 -0.56
C GLN A 151 -12.02 -20.40 0.97
N GLY A 152 -12.82 -19.53 1.63
CA GLY A 152 -12.75 -19.28 3.07
C GLY A 152 -11.65 -18.30 3.50
N ASP A 153 -11.78 -17.77 4.71
CA ASP A 153 -10.97 -16.64 5.22
C ASP A 153 -9.45 -16.97 5.28
N ASP A 154 -9.07 -18.17 5.74
CA ASP A 154 -7.66 -18.57 5.87
C ASP A 154 -6.88 -18.55 4.54
N TYR A 155 -7.56 -18.84 3.42
CA TYR A 155 -6.94 -18.81 2.10
C TYR A 155 -6.64 -17.36 1.69
N PHE A 156 -7.59 -16.46 1.91
CA PHE A 156 -7.48 -15.06 1.58
C PHE A 156 -6.32 -14.41 2.36
N ASP A 157 -6.26 -14.61 3.67
CA ASP A 157 -5.20 -14.08 4.53
C ASP A 157 -3.80 -14.53 4.08
N ARG A 158 -3.67 -15.81 3.73
CA ARG A 158 -2.40 -16.35 3.20
C ARG A 158 -2.01 -15.68 1.89
N GLN A 159 -2.94 -15.50 0.95
CA GLN A 159 -2.66 -14.85 -0.33
C GLN A 159 -2.27 -13.38 -0.15
N VAL A 160 -2.98 -12.64 0.71
CA VAL A 160 -2.63 -11.26 1.04
C VAL A 160 -1.21 -11.18 1.61
N ARG A 161 -0.87 -12.09 2.53
CA ARG A 161 0.45 -12.13 3.17
C ARG A 161 1.59 -12.49 2.21
N GLU A 162 1.41 -13.49 1.36
CA GLU A 162 2.37 -13.87 0.32
C GLU A 162 2.60 -12.69 -0.66
N TYR A 163 1.51 -12.03 -1.04
CA TYR A 163 1.58 -10.87 -1.90
C TYR A 163 2.26 -9.66 -1.23
N ALA A 164 1.96 -9.41 0.04
CA ALA A 164 2.63 -8.37 0.82
C ALA A 164 4.14 -8.59 0.92
N GLN A 165 4.58 -9.85 1.05
CA GLN A 165 6.00 -10.21 1.04
C GLN A 165 6.65 -9.87 -0.31
N LEU A 166 5.98 -10.17 -1.43
CA LEU A 166 6.45 -9.82 -2.77
C LEU A 166 6.58 -8.30 -2.94
N VAL A 167 5.54 -7.55 -2.55
CA VAL A 167 5.53 -6.08 -2.61
C VAL A 167 6.64 -5.49 -1.75
N ALA A 168 6.80 -5.96 -0.51
CA ALA A 168 7.85 -5.50 0.40
C ALA A 168 9.26 -5.78 -0.13
N SER A 169 9.46 -6.93 -0.77
CA SER A 169 10.73 -7.30 -1.42
C SER A 169 11.06 -6.35 -2.57
N ARG A 170 10.10 -6.12 -3.47
CA ARG A 170 10.26 -5.21 -4.62
C ARG A 170 10.47 -3.77 -4.18
N LEU A 171 9.70 -3.31 -3.20
CA LEU A 171 9.82 -1.96 -2.67
C LEU A 171 11.19 -1.76 -2.00
N SER A 172 11.69 -2.76 -1.29
CA SER A 172 13.04 -2.74 -0.72
C SER A 172 14.14 -2.68 -1.79
N ALA A 173 14.00 -3.44 -2.88
CA ALA A 173 14.94 -3.38 -4.00
C ALA A 173 14.95 -1.99 -4.65
N ARG A 174 13.77 -1.40 -4.87
CA ARG A 174 13.64 -0.03 -5.41
C ARG A 174 14.24 1.03 -4.50
N MET A 175 14.10 0.86 -3.20
CA MET A 175 14.75 1.74 -2.24
C MET A 175 16.28 1.65 -2.36
N GLN A 176 16.82 0.45 -2.50
CA GLN A 176 18.27 0.25 -2.68
C GLN A 176 18.77 0.86 -3.99
N GLU A 177 18.08 0.63 -5.11
CA GLU A 177 18.41 1.23 -6.42
C GLU A 177 18.42 2.75 -6.39
N SER A 178 17.43 3.33 -5.70
CA SER A 178 17.28 4.79 -5.58
C SER A 178 18.18 5.42 -4.50
N GLY A 179 18.97 4.63 -3.78
CA GLY A 179 19.76 5.12 -2.65
C GLY A 179 18.94 5.53 -1.42
N LEU A 180 17.65 5.21 -1.40
CA LEU A 180 16.74 5.45 -0.28
C LEU A 180 17.16 4.59 0.91
N ARG A 181 17.44 5.24 2.05
CA ARG A 181 17.79 4.52 3.27
C ARG A 181 16.52 3.98 3.91
N ARG A 182 16.56 2.72 4.35
CA ARG A 182 15.53 2.23 5.29
C ARG A 182 15.50 3.15 6.50
N PRO A 183 14.31 3.47 7.04
CA PRO A 183 14.23 4.28 8.23
C PRO A 183 14.97 3.52 9.33
N ILE A 184 16.04 4.13 9.83
CA ILE A 184 16.71 3.65 11.03
C ILE A 184 15.65 3.63 12.12
N PRO A 185 15.47 2.55 12.89
CA PRO A 185 14.60 2.58 14.05
C PRO A 185 14.93 3.84 14.84
N PHE A 186 13.94 4.71 15.04
CA PHE A 186 14.12 5.85 15.94
C PHE A 186 14.73 5.28 17.22
N PRO A 187 15.84 5.82 17.74
CA PRO A 187 16.25 5.46 19.09
C PRO A 187 15.01 5.73 19.94
N SER A 188 14.43 4.67 20.48
CA SER A 188 13.29 4.77 21.38
C SER A 188 13.71 5.80 22.41
N ALA A 189 13.01 6.94 22.45
CA ALA A 189 13.31 8.01 23.39
C ALA A 189 13.49 7.33 24.74
N GLY A 190 14.74 7.36 25.25
CA GLY A 190 15.17 6.49 26.32
C GLY A 190 14.16 6.56 27.43
N ARG A 191 13.40 5.49 27.62
CA ARG A 191 12.60 5.31 28.80
C ARG A 191 13.66 5.17 29.90
N ARG A 192 14.02 6.29 30.52
CA ARG A 192 14.65 6.26 31.84
C ARG A 192 13.66 5.45 32.65
N VAL A 193 14.04 4.23 32.99
CA VAL A 193 13.45 3.52 34.12
C VAL A 193 13.69 4.48 35.27
N VAL A 194 12.65 5.22 35.63
CA VAL A 194 12.65 5.97 36.87
C VAL A 194 12.65 4.88 37.91
N ASP A 195 13.76 4.70 38.62
CA ASP A 195 13.84 3.81 39.77
C ASP A 195 12.70 4.21 40.71
N ILE A 196 11.66 3.38 40.76
CA ILE A 196 10.61 3.49 41.76
C ILE A 196 11.27 2.99 43.05
N PRO A 197 11.49 3.84 44.07
CA PRO A 197 12.05 3.38 45.32
C PRO A 197 11.11 2.33 45.93
N ALA A 198 11.69 1.19 46.30
CA ALA A 198 10.98 0.08 46.91
C ALA A 198 10.16 0.57 48.11
N ALA A 199 8.86 0.27 48.11
CA ALA A 199 7.96 0.59 49.20
C ALA A 199 8.52 0.03 50.52
N GLY A 200 8.88 0.93 51.42
CA GLY A 200 9.34 0.61 52.76
C GLY A 200 8.24 -0.10 53.55
N LYS A 201 8.61 -1.21 54.20
CA LYS A 201 7.77 -1.94 55.14
C LYS A 201 7.36 -1.04 56.30
N THR A 202 6.09 -0.67 56.39
CA THR A 202 5.49 -0.05 57.58
C THR A 202 5.41 -1.08 58.71
N LYS A 203 6.23 -0.90 59.76
CA LYS A 203 6.08 -1.57 61.06
C LYS A 203 5.02 -0.82 61.86
N ASN A 204 3.86 -1.45 62.11
CA ASN A 204 2.93 -0.97 63.13
C ASN A 204 3.40 -1.42 64.52
N ARG A 205 3.53 -0.44 65.42
CA ARG A 205 3.74 -0.59 66.86
C ARG A 205 2.43 -0.97 67.55
N PRO A 206 2.48 -1.61 68.74
CA PRO A 206 1.29 -1.96 69.50
C PRO A 206 0.77 -0.76 70.29
N SER A 207 -0.55 -0.60 70.34
CA SER A 207 -1.25 0.31 71.23
C SER A 207 -1.24 -0.22 72.68
N ARG A 208 -0.92 0.67 73.62
CA ARG A 208 -1.20 0.52 75.06
C ARG A 208 -2.63 0.95 75.34
#